data_AF-W2SWR3-F1
#
_entry.id   AF-W2SWR3-F1
#
_cell.length_a   1.000
_cell.length_b   1.000
_cell.length_c   1.000
_cell.angle_alpha   90.00
_cell.angle_beta   90.00
_cell.angle_gamma   90.00
#
_symmetry.space_group_name_H-M   'P 1'
#
loop_
_entity.id
_entity.type
_entity.pdbx_description
1 polymer ?
#
loop_
_entity_poly.entity_id
_entity_poly.type
_entity_poly.pdbx_seq_one_letter_code
_entity_poly.pdbx_strand_id
1 'polypeptide(L)'
;MRYDPFTEERRVIPAMKIPRSFPTVAANDRKIYVVGGHPENALDTVECYDVVKDEWTMISSMKRGRFGGVAAFLHNKFYVCGGSSGLETFSSVEGGYFKQCLTISLL
;
A
#
# COMPACT_ATOMS: atom_id res chain seq x y z
N MET A 1 1.61 -1.51 -15.04
CA MET A 1 1.30 -0.73 -16.27
C MET A 1 0.47 0.46 -15.88
N ARG A 2 0.59 1.57 -16.59
CA ARG A 2 -0.26 2.76 -16.49
C ARG A 2 -1.04 2.90 -17.80
N TYR A 3 -2.34 3.16 -17.69
CA TYR A 3 -3.24 3.38 -18.82
C TYR A 3 -3.65 4.84 -18.87
N ASP A 4 -3.56 5.46 -20.05
CA ASP A 4 -4.12 6.78 -20.32
C ASP A 4 -5.47 6.62 -21.03
N PRO A 5 -6.59 7.07 -20.44
CA PRO A 5 -7.91 6.91 -21.05
C PRO A 5 -8.18 7.86 -22.23
N PHE A 6 -7.38 8.92 -22.41
CA PHE A 6 -7.60 9.89 -23.49
C PHE A 6 -6.85 9.49 -24.77
N THR A 7 -5.65 8.90 -24.63
CA THR A 7 -4.86 8.41 -25.77
C THR A 7 -5.02 6.90 -25.99
N GLU A 8 -5.66 6.20 -25.06
CA GLU A 8 -5.76 4.73 -25.00
C GLU A 8 -4.41 4.01 -24.92
N GLU A 9 -3.34 4.75 -24.63
CA GLU A 9 -1.99 4.19 -24.58
C GLU A 9 -1.74 3.47 -23.25
N ARG A 10 -0.91 2.43 -23.34
CA ARG A 10 -0.43 1.68 -22.18
C ARG A 10 1.07 1.87 -22.05
N ARG A 11 1.51 2.32 -20.89
CA ARG A 11 2.92 2.46 -20.56
C ARG A 11 3.31 1.44 -19.49
N VAL A 12 4.46 0.80 -19.68
CA VAL A 12 5.11 0.02 -18.63
C VAL A 12 5.67 1.00 -17.61
N ILE A 13 5.34 0.79 -16.34
CA ILE A 13 5.94 1.51 -15.21
C ILE A 13 6.94 0.58 -14.53
N PRO A 14 7.93 1.12 -13.79
CA PRO A 14 8.86 0.29 -13.05
C PRO A 14 8.16 -0.74 -12.17
N ALA A 15 8.76 -1.92 -12.06
CA ALA A 15 8.25 -2.98 -11.21
C ALA A 15 8.39 -2.59 -9.74
N MET A 16 7.44 -3.04 -8.92
CA MET A 16 7.60 -3.05 -7.46
C MET A 16 8.85 -3.87 -7.10
N LYS A 17 9.44 -3.56 -5.95
CA LYS A 17 10.63 -4.26 -5.44
C LYS A 17 10.27 -5.66 -4.93
N ILE A 18 9.05 -5.82 -4.39
CA ILE A 18 8.55 -7.10 -3.90
C ILE A 18 7.30 -7.49 -4.71
N PRO A 19 7.23 -8.71 -5.27
CA PRO A 19 6.01 -9.23 -5.89
C PRO A 19 4.88 -9.38 -4.87
N ARG A 20 3.64 -9.03 -5.24
CA ARG A 20 2.48 -9.05 -4.32
C ARG A 20 1.27 -9.67 -5.01
N SER A 21 0.57 -10.57 -4.32
CA SER A 21 -0.79 -11.01 -4.66
C SER A 21 -1.76 -10.51 -3.59
N PHE A 22 -3.01 -10.18 -3.96
CA PHE A 22 -4.00 -9.60 -3.04
C PHE A 22 -3.50 -8.43 -2.16
N PRO A 23 -2.72 -7.48 -2.69
CA PRO A 23 -2.28 -6.35 -1.89
C PRO A 23 -3.47 -5.44 -1.58
N THR A 24 -3.30 -4.63 -0.54
CA THR A 24 -4.20 -3.52 -0.27
C THR A 24 -3.60 -2.25 -0.87
N VAL A 25 -4.41 -1.45 -1.58
CA VAL A 25 -3.93 -0.27 -2.30
C VAL A 25 -4.76 0.96 -1.96
N ALA A 26 -4.12 2.11 -1.81
CA ALA A 26 -4.79 3.41 -1.83
C ALA A 26 -3.92 4.46 -2.55
N ALA A 27 -4.57 5.47 -3.11
CA ALA A 27 -3.90 6.61 -3.71
C ALA A 27 -4.14 7.87 -2.89
N ASN A 28 -3.14 8.74 -2.81
CA ASN A 28 -3.27 10.10 -2.31
C ASN A 28 -2.36 11.03 -3.12
N ASP A 29 -2.91 12.15 -3.57
CA ASP A 29 -2.24 13.09 -4.48
C ASP A 29 -1.61 12.41 -5.71
N ARG A 30 -0.27 12.42 -5.80
CA ARG A 30 0.53 11.82 -6.88
C ARG A 30 1.24 10.55 -6.45
N LYS A 31 0.74 9.87 -5.42
CA LYS A 31 1.36 8.69 -4.84
C LYS A 31 0.38 7.52 -4.75
N ILE A 32 0.87 6.32 -5.04
CA ILE A 32 0.14 5.07 -4.86
C ILE A 32 0.83 4.27 -3.78
N TYR A 33 0.08 3.88 -2.76
CA TYR A 33 0.56 3.10 -1.63
C TYR A 33 0.05 1.67 -1.78
N VAL A 34 0.98 0.71 -1.77
CA VAL A 34 0.71 -0.72 -1.88
C VAL A 34 1.20 -1.40 -0.61
N VAL A 35 0.27 -2.04 0.10
CA VAL A 35 0.46 -2.57 1.45
C VAL A 35 0.25 -4.08 1.43
N GLY A 36 1.20 -4.78 2.04
CA GLY A 36 1.11 -6.23 2.23
C GLY A 36 0.92 -7.02 0.94
N GLY A 37 0.12 -8.06 1.01
CA GLY A 37 -0.05 -9.06 -0.04
C GLY A 37 0.55 -10.42 0.33
N HIS A 38 0.40 -11.41 -0.55
CA HIS A 38 0.74 -12.80 -0.27
C HIS A 38 1.39 -13.51 -1.46
N PRO A 39 2.64 -13.16 -1.84
CA PRO A 39 3.35 -13.91 -2.87
C PRO A 39 3.55 -15.38 -2.45
N GLU A 40 3.93 -15.59 -1.19
CA GLU A 40 4.10 -16.93 -0.57
C GLU A 40 3.61 -16.93 0.88
N ASN A 41 3.87 -15.83 1.60
CA ASN A 41 3.38 -15.55 2.96
C ASN A 41 2.85 -14.13 3.03
N ALA A 42 2.06 -13.82 4.05
CA ALA A 42 1.53 -12.47 4.28
C ALA A 42 2.67 -11.46 4.51
N LEU A 43 2.71 -10.41 3.70
CA LEU A 43 3.72 -9.35 3.77
C LEU A 43 3.28 -8.24 4.73
N ASP A 44 4.22 -7.73 5.51
CA ASP A 44 4.07 -6.53 6.33
C ASP A 44 4.59 -5.26 5.63
N THR A 45 5.34 -5.42 4.55
CA THR A 45 6.01 -4.32 3.86
C THR A 45 5.04 -3.42 3.12
N VAL A 46 5.44 -2.16 2.97
CA VAL A 46 4.71 -1.14 2.22
C VAL A 46 5.61 -0.48 1.19
N GLU A 47 5.08 -0.32 -0.02
CA GLU A 47 5.73 0.37 -1.13
C GLU A 47 4.90 1.57 -1.58
N CYS A 48 5.58 2.68 -1.88
CA CYS A 48 4.99 3.89 -2.41
C CYS A 48 5.54 4.15 -3.81
N TYR A 49 4.67 4.26 -4.81
CA TYR A 49 5.01 4.73 -6.13
C TYR A 49 4.78 6.23 -6.21
N ASP A 50 5.82 6.98 -6.56
CA ASP A 50 5.74 8.41 -6.85
C ASP A 50 5.59 8.61 -8.37
N VAL A 51 4.44 9.11 -8.80
CA VAL A 51 4.11 9.28 -10.23
C VAL A 51 4.98 10.35 -10.90
N VAL A 52 5.52 11.30 -10.13
CA VAL A 52 6.40 12.36 -10.66
C VAL A 52 7.80 11.81 -10.90
N LYS A 53 8.30 11.01 -9.96
CA LYS A 53 9.64 10.39 -10.06
C LYS A 53 9.66 9.13 -10.91
N ASP A 54 8.50 8.53 -11.16
CA ASP A 54 8.35 7.22 -11.80
C ASP A 54 9.12 6.13 -11.04
N GLU A 55 9.02 6.14 -9.70
CA GLU A 55 9.85 5.27 -8.84
C GLU A 55 9.06 4.66 -7.68
N TRP A 56 9.41 3.41 -7.36
CA TRP A 56 8.94 2.72 -6.16
C TRP A 56 9.93 2.89 -5.01
N THR A 57 9.42 3.27 -3.84
CA THR A 57 10.20 3.39 -2.60
C THR A 57 9.59 2.52 -1.51
N MET A 58 10.43 1.77 -0.79
CA MET A 58 10.01 1.10 0.43
C MET A 58 9.75 2.16 1.50
N ILE A 59 8.59 2.11 2.14
CA ILE A 59 8.28 2.97 3.29
C ILE A 59 8.08 2.11 4.53
N SER A 60 7.72 2.73 5.66
CA SER A 60 7.50 2.04 6.92
C SER A 60 6.55 0.85 6.80
N SER A 61 6.98 -0.31 7.29
CA SER A 61 6.19 -1.55 7.32
C SER A 61 5.08 -1.52 8.38
N MET A 62 4.08 -2.38 8.21
CA MET A 62 3.09 -2.72 9.23
C MET A 62 3.70 -3.56 10.35
N LYS A 63 2.98 -3.71 11.47
CA LYS A 63 3.41 -4.58 12.58
C LYS A 63 3.22 -6.07 12.30
N ARG A 64 2.26 -6.40 11.43
CA ARG A 64 1.89 -7.77 11.06
C ARG A 64 1.59 -7.84 9.58
N GLY A 65 2.02 -8.92 8.96
CA GLY A 65 1.74 -9.18 7.57
C GLY A 65 0.25 -9.43 7.33
N ARG A 66 -0.28 -8.87 6.23
CA ARG A 66 -1.68 -9.07 5.81
C ARG A 66 -1.85 -9.05 4.31
N PHE A 67 -2.93 -9.66 3.83
CA PHE A 67 -3.41 -9.57 2.46
C PHE A 67 -4.94 -9.52 2.41
N GLY A 68 -5.51 -9.10 1.28
CA GLY A 68 -6.96 -9.09 1.06
C GLY A 68 -7.73 -8.08 1.94
N GLY A 69 -7.07 -7.06 2.47
CA GLY A 69 -7.71 -5.97 3.21
C GLY A 69 -8.10 -4.79 2.31
N VAL A 70 -8.68 -3.75 2.92
CA VAL A 70 -9.01 -2.48 2.25
C VAL A 70 -8.23 -1.33 2.89
N ALA A 71 -7.96 -0.27 2.13
CA ALA A 71 -7.33 0.91 2.67
C ALA A 71 -7.88 2.21 2.11
N ALA A 72 -7.77 3.27 2.91
CA ALA A 72 -8.23 4.61 2.56
C ALA A 72 -7.43 5.69 3.27
N PHE A 73 -7.39 6.87 2.66
CA PHE A 73 -6.94 8.08 3.32
C PHE A 73 -8.14 8.83 3.94
N LEU A 74 -8.01 9.25 5.18
CA LEU A 74 -8.97 10.10 5.88
C LEU A 74 -8.23 11.11 6.74
N HIS A 75 -8.52 12.40 6.58
CA HIS A 75 -7.85 13.49 7.32
C HIS A 75 -6.32 13.38 7.32
N ASN A 76 -5.75 13.16 6.14
CA ASN A 76 -4.30 13.00 5.92
C ASN A 76 -3.67 11.81 6.67
N LYS A 77 -4.46 10.81 7.03
CA LYS A 77 -4.01 9.56 7.64
C LYS A 77 -4.38 8.39 6.76
N PHE A 78 -3.49 7.40 6.70
CA PHE A 78 -3.67 6.18 5.93
C PHE A 78 -4.15 5.05 6.84
N TYR A 79 -5.27 4.42 6.49
CA TYR A 79 -5.91 3.37 7.27
C TYR A 79 -5.95 2.07 6.47
N VAL A 80 -5.69 0.96 7.13
CA VAL A 80 -5.83 -0.39 6.57
C VAL A 80 -6.78 -1.19 7.46
N CYS A 81 -7.85 -1.72 6.86
CA CYS A 81 -8.94 -2.40 7.56
C CYS A 81 -9.08 -3.84 7.08
N GLY A 82 -9.20 -4.76 8.04
CA GLY A 82 -9.38 -6.18 7.78
C GLY A 82 -8.19 -6.86 7.11
N GLY A 83 -8.49 -7.89 6.32
CA GLY A 83 -7.50 -8.77 5.69
C GLY A 83 -7.19 -10.01 6.52
N SER A 84 -6.22 -10.80 6.07
CA SER A 84 -5.77 -12.03 6.73
C SER A 84 -4.26 -12.14 6.75
N SER A 85 -3.71 -12.81 7.78
CA SER A 85 -2.31 -13.25 7.84
C SER A 85 -2.11 -14.66 7.29
N GLY A 86 -3.17 -15.34 6.85
CA GLY A 86 -3.17 -16.77 6.50
C GLY A 86 -3.44 -17.70 7.70
N LEU A 87 -3.25 -17.20 8.93
CA LEU A 87 -3.56 -17.92 10.18
C LEU A 87 -4.77 -17.32 10.91
N GLU A 88 -4.97 -16.01 10.76
CA GLU A 88 -6.05 -15.27 11.40
C GLU A 88 -6.74 -14.38 10.36
N THR A 89 -8.06 -14.24 10.46
CA THR A 89 -8.82 -13.22 9.72
C THR A 89 -9.05 -12.06 10.67
N PHE A 90 -8.67 -10.86 10.24
CA PHE A 90 -8.80 -9.67 11.05
C PHE A 90 -10.18 -9.03 10.81
N SER A 91 -11.00 -8.96 11.85
CA SER A 91 -12.12 -8.00 11.93
C SER A 91 -11.64 -6.64 12.43
N SER A 92 -10.40 -6.57 12.91
CA SER A 92 -9.80 -5.34 13.38
C SER A 92 -9.53 -4.40 12.20
N VAL A 93 -10.01 -3.17 12.34
CA VAL A 93 -9.33 -2.03 11.74
C VAL A 93 -7.98 -1.98 12.46
N GLU A 94 -6.87 -2.05 11.73
CA GLU A 94 -5.65 -1.46 12.27
C GLU A 94 -5.82 0.06 12.19
N GLY A 95 -6.71 0.56 13.05
CA GLY A 95 -6.85 1.95 13.44
C GLY A 95 -5.76 2.24 14.46
N GLY A 96 -4.53 1.96 14.06
CA GLY A 96 -3.37 2.31 14.84
C GLY A 96 -3.05 3.77 14.57
N TYR A 97 -3.12 4.60 15.60
CA TYR A 97 -1.95 5.42 15.84
C TYR A 97 -0.77 4.47 15.81
N PHE A 98 0.04 4.50 14.75
CA PHE A 98 1.38 3.94 14.79
C PHE A 98 2.04 4.60 15.99
N LYS A 99 2.02 3.94 17.16
CA LYS A 99 2.83 4.31 18.34
C LYS A 99 4.29 3.91 18.11
N GLN A 100 4.80 4.30 16.94
CA GLN A 100 6.04 5.05 16.85
C GLN A 100 5.70 6.19 15.89
N CYS A 101 5.78 7.42 16.41
CA CYS A 101 5.54 8.64 15.67
C CYS A 101 6.31 8.63 14.35
N LEU A 102 5.61 8.48 13.23
CA LEU A 102 5.98 9.11 11.98
C LEU A 102 4.71 9.76 11.47
N THR A 103 4.51 11.00 11.91
CA THR A 103 3.91 12.00 11.02
C THR A 103 4.70 11.88 9.71
N ILE A 104 4.13 11.32 8.65
CA ILE A 104 4.54 11.79 7.33
C ILE A 104 3.86 13.15 7.22
N SER A 105 4.45 14.14 7.90
CA SER A 105 4.26 15.52 7.49
C SER A 105 4.69 15.50 6.04
N LEU A 106 3.78 15.77 5.12
CA LEU A 106 4.18 16.27 3.82
C LEU A 106 4.75 17.67 4.08
N LEU A 107 6.02 17.71 4.51
CA LEU A 107 6.93 18.82 4.28
C LEU A 107 7.86 18.37 3.16
#